data_AF-A0A3C0FKM3-F1
#
_entry.id   AF-A0A3C0FKM3-F1
#
_cell.length_a   1.000
_cell.length_b   1.000
_cell.length_c   1.000
_cell.angle_alpha   90.00
_cell.angle_beta   90.00
_cell.angle_gamma   90.00
#
_symmetry.space_group_name_H-M   'P 1'
#
loop_
_entity.id
_entity.type
_entity.pdbx_description
1 polymer ?
#
loop_
_entity_poly.entity_id
_entity_poly.type
_entity_poly.pdbx_seq_one_letter_code
_entity_poly.pdbx_strand_id
1 'polypeptide(L)' 'KQSNDQDHDGAFIRRWVPELRDVSDAFIHEPWRLAPIEQIDLGVEIGKHYPAPIVDHMAAARHARTNIWAIR' A
#
# COMPACT_ATOMS: atom_id res chain seq x y z
N LYS A 1 -8.74 -1.14 -0.86
CA LYS A 1 -10.15 -1.53 -0.65
C LYS A 1 -10.26 -2.82 0.18
N GLN A 2 -9.85 -3.98 -0.32
CA GLN A 2 -9.88 -5.24 0.44
C GLN A 2 -9.22 -5.18 1.83
N SER A 3 -8.03 -4.56 1.93
CA SER A 3 -7.33 -4.48 3.21
C SER A 3 -8.03 -3.62 4.26
N ASN A 4 -8.71 -2.54 3.85
CA ASN A 4 -9.46 -1.67 4.78
C ASN A 4 -10.73 -2.36 5.27
N ASP A 5 -11.41 -3.09 4.38
CA ASP A 5 -12.64 -3.82 4.73
C ASP A 5 -12.38 -5.00 5.71
N GLN A 6 -11.18 -5.60 5.68
CA GLN A 6 -10.82 -6.75 6.52
C GLN A 6 -10.06 -6.36 7.79
N ASP A 7 -9.35 -5.22 7.77
CA ASP A 7 -8.50 -4.77 8.87
C ASP A 7 -8.53 -3.25 8.96
N HIS A 8 -9.66 -2.70 9.41
CA HIS A 8 -9.88 -1.26 9.53
C HIS A 8 -8.80 -0.55 10.37
N ASP A 9 -8.30 -1.22 11.40
CA ASP A 9 -7.28 -0.68 12.30
C ASP A 9 -5.86 -1.03 11.84
N GLY A 10 -5.68 -1.71 10.70
CA GLY A 10 -4.36 -2.12 10.21
C GLY A 10 -3.55 -2.98 11.17
N ALA A 11 -4.17 -3.61 12.18
CA ALA A 11 -3.50 -4.35 13.24
C ALA A 11 -2.76 -5.57 12.70
N PHE A 12 -3.28 -6.20 11.64
CA PHE A 12 -2.61 -7.29 10.94
C PHE A 12 -1.34 -6.78 10.25
N ILE A 13 -1.43 -5.66 9.53
CA ILE A 13 -0.28 -5.07 8.84
C ILE A 13 0.81 -4.71 9.84
N ARG A 14 0.46 -4.03 10.94
CA ARG A 14 1.41 -3.66 12.00
C ARG A 14 2.09 -4.86 12.66
N ARG A 15 1.39 -5.99 12.75
CA ARG A 15 1.94 -7.22 13.33
C ARG A 15 2.99 -7.86 12.43
N TRP A 16 2.75 -7.86 11.12
CA TRP A 16 3.60 -8.57 10.14
C TRP A 16 4.64 -7.67 9.46
N VAL A 17 4.42 -6.36 9.48
CA VAL A 17 5.25 -5.33 8.84
C VAL A 17 5.66 -4.34 9.93
N PRO A 18 6.67 -4.68 10.76
CA PRO A 18 7.06 -3.89 11.92
C PRO A 18 7.51 -2.46 11.55
N GLU A 19 8.02 -2.28 10.33
CA GLU A 19 8.40 -0.99 9.78
C GLU A 19 7.22 -0.04 9.57
N LEU A 20 5.98 -0.52 9.51
CA LEU A 20 4.79 0.34 9.38
C LEU A 20 4.01 0.49 10.69
N ARG A 21 4.56 0.05 11.83
CA ARG A 21 3.84 0.02 13.10
C ARG A 21 3.35 1.38 13.58
N ASP A 22 4.17 2.40 13.39
CA ASP A 22 3.89 3.75 13.86
C ASP A 22 3.07 4.57 12.84
N VAL A 23 2.82 4.02 11.65
CA VAL A 23 1.98 4.65 10.62
C VAL A 23 0.54 4.69 11.08
N SER A 24 -0.14 5.82 10.86
CA SER A 24 -1.54 6.00 11.24
C SER A 24 -2.50 5.11 10.44
N ASP A 25 -3.66 4.79 11.01
CA ASP A 25 -4.67 3.91 10.37
C ASP A 25 -5.11 4.42 8.99
N ALA A 26 -5.08 5.75 8.79
CA ALA A 26 -5.43 6.37 7.52
C ALA A 26 -4.46 6.00 6.39
N PHE A 27 -3.18 5.75 6.71
CA PHE A 27 -2.12 5.49 5.72
C PHE A 27 -1.54 4.08 5.79
N ILE A 28 -1.88 3.27 6.79
CA ILE A 28 -1.36 1.90 6.94
C ILE A 28 -1.61 1.01 5.71
N HIS A 29 -2.73 1.24 5.02
CA HIS A 29 -3.08 0.50 3.79
C HIS A 29 -2.43 1.06 2.52
N GLU A 30 -1.97 2.32 2.57
CA GLU A 30 -1.40 3.04 1.44
C GLU A 30 -0.18 3.87 1.89
N PRO A 31 0.86 3.22 2.46
CA PRO A 31 1.98 3.93 3.08
C PRO A 31 2.79 4.77 2.08
N TRP A 32 2.74 4.43 0.79
CA TRP A 32 3.33 5.24 -0.28
C TRP A 32 2.65 6.59 -0.51
N ARG A 33 1.52 6.86 0.13
CA ARG A 33 0.85 8.16 0.10
C ARG A 33 1.29 9.10 1.23
N LEU A 34 2.10 8.62 2.17
CA LEU A 34 2.65 9.43 3.26
C LEU A 34 3.46 10.60 2.69
N ALA A 35 3.24 11.78 3.25
CA ALA A 35 4.06 12.94 2.91
C ALA A 35 5.51 12.72 3.36
N PRO A 36 6.50 13.33 2.69
CA PRO A 36 7.91 13.20 3.09
C PRO A 36 8.18 13.58 4.54
N ILE A 37 7.43 14.55 5.09
CA ILE A 37 7.53 14.97 6.49
C ILE A 37 7.06 13.85 7.45
N GLU A 38 5.96 13.17 7.11
CA GLU A 38 5.42 12.07 7.91
C GLU A 38 6.34 10.85 7.85
N GLN A 39 6.95 10.59 6.69
CA GLN A 39 7.95 9.54 6.53
C GLN A 39 9.17 9.75 7.43
N ILE A 40 9.62 11.00 7.58
CA ILE A 40 10.73 11.36 8.48
C ILE A 40 10.32 11.21 9.94
N ASP A 41 9.15 11.74 10.32
CA ASP A 41 8.66 11.69 11.71
C ASP A 41 8.42 10.25 12.18
N LEU A 42 7.98 9.37 11.27
CA LEU A 42 7.73 7.95 11.55
C LEU A 42 8.97 7.06 11.35
N GLY A 43 10.07 7.60 10.82
CA GLY A 43 11.26 6.82 10.48
C GLY A 43 11.05 5.78 9.37
N VAL A 44 10.01 5.95 8.54
CA VAL A 44 9.65 5.04 7.45
C VAL A 44 9.93 5.70 6.11
N GLU A 45 10.90 5.18 5.37
CA GLU A 45 11.25 5.72 4.06
C GLU A 45 10.73 4.81 2.93
N ILE A 46 9.82 5.33 2.12
CA ILE A 46 9.27 4.61 0.98
C ILE A 46 10.33 4.52 -0.12
N GLY A 47 10.69 3.30 -0.51
CA GLY A 47 11.78 2.96 -1.43
C GLY A 47 13.02 2.38 -0.75
N LYS A 48 13.15 2.54 0.58
CA LYS A 48 14.26 1.99 1.35
C LYS A 48 13.79 0.99 2.41
N HIS A 49 12.89 1.41 3.28
CA HIS A 49 12.34 0.57 4.35
C HIS A 49 11.10 -0.19 3.88
N TYR A 50 10.25 0.47 3.08
CA TYR A 50 9.08 -0.16 2.47
C TYR A 50 9.01 0.17 0.97
N PRO A 51 8.83 -0.79 0.07
CA PRO A 51 8.88 -0.52 -1.37
C PRO A 51 7.70 0.33 -1.83
N ALA A 52 7.94 1.18 -2.83
CA ALA A 52 6.87 1.84 -3.56
C ALA A 52 6.04 0.81 -4.35
N PRO A 53 4.78 1.11 -4.71
CA PRO A 53 3.96 0.23 -5.52
C PRO A 53 4.68 -0.14 -6.82
N ILE A 54 4.93 -1.44 -7.01
CA ILE A 54 5.64 -1.96 -8.18
C ILE A 54 4.81 -1.73 -9.45
N VAL A 55 3.49 -1.78 -9.31
CA VAL A 55 2.54 -1.61 -10.42
C VAL A 55 1.38 -0.72 -9.97
N ASP A 56 0.96 0.19 -10.84
CA ASP A 56 -0.32 0.89 -10.67
C ASP A 56 -1.47 -0.11 -10.87
N HIS A 57 -2.19 -0.38 -9.78
CA HIS A 57 -3.35 -1.26 -9.75
C HIS A 57 -4.41 -0.91 -10.82
N MET A 58 -4.59 0.36 -11.16
CA MET A 58 -5.51 0.78 -12.21
C MET A 58 -5.01 0.40 -13.60
N ALA A 59 -3.72 0.58 -13.85
CA ALA A 59 -3.08 0.17 -15.10
C ALA A 59 -3.09 -1.37 -15.25
N ALA A 60 -2.78 -2.10 -14.18
CA ALA A 60 -2.83 -3.56 -14.15
C ALA A 60 -4.22 -4.10 -14.46
N ALA A 61 -5.26 -3.53 -13.84
CA ALA A 61 -6.65 -3.93 -14.08
C ALA A 61 -7.09 -3.67 -15.53
N ARG A 62 -6.68 -2.54 -16.12
CA ARG A 62 -6.93 -2.25 -17.54
C ARG A 62 -6.24 -3.27 -18.44
N HIS A 63 -4.95 -3.54 -18.20
CA HIS A 63 -4.18 -4.50 -19.00
C HIS A 63 -4.78 -5.92 -18.94
N ALA A 64 -5.15 -6.38 -17.74
CA ALA A 64 -5.81 -7.66 -17.55
C ALA A 64 -7.14 -7.75 -18.30
N ARG A 65 -7.96 -6.70 -18.26
CA ARG A 65 -9.21 -6.64 -19.03
C ARG A 65 -8.95 -6.76 -20.53
N THR A 66 -8.01 -5.99 -21.07
CA THR A 66 -7.65 -6.06 -22.50
C THR A 66 -7.23 -7.48 -22.90
N ASN A 67 -6.40 -8.13 -22.10
CA ASN A 67 -5.93 -9.49 -22.42
C ASN A 67 -7.07 -10.52 -22.37
N ILE A 68 -7.97 -10.44 -21.39
CA ILE A 68 -9.14 -11.34 -21.31
C ILE A 68 -10.06 -11.14 -22.52
N TRP A 69 -10.29 -9.89 -22.95
CA TRP A 69 -11.10 -9.60 -24.13
C TRP A 69 -10.44 -10.03 -25.44
N ALA A 70 -9.11 -10.06 -25.51
CA ALA A 70 -8.37 -10.50 -26.71
C ALA A 70 -8.37 -12.03 -26.91
N ILE A 71 -8.67 -12.80 -25.85
CA ILE A 71 -8.78 -14.27 -25.89
C ILE A 71 -10.23 -14.71 -26.21
N ARG A 72 -11.19 -13.79 -26.16
CA ARG A 72 -12.61 -14.03 -26.41
C ARG A 72 -12.95 -13.83 -27.88
#